data_AF-A0A2L0FAB3-F1
#
_entry.id   AF-A0A2L0FAB3-F1
#
_cell.length_a   1.000
_cell.length_b   1.000
_cell.length_c   1.000
_cell.angle_alpha   90.00
_cell.angle_beta   90.00
_cell.angle_gamma   90.00
#
_symmetry.space_group_name_H-M   'P 1'
#
loop_
_entity.id
_entity.type
_entity.pdbx_description
1 polymer ?
#
loop_
_entity_poly.entity_id
_entity_poly.type
_entity_poly.pdbx_seq_one_letter_code
_entity_poly.pdbx_strand_id
1 'polypeptide(L)'
;MSSTSDSLDIRIELSGFSSDVLQVYRLSGREAISQLFTFDVVVACPSDAAVDGKTLAGENVALVFLQEETEVRRIHGMVAEVHDLLASVMIERRVYRLRIVPRAFRLTLVETTEITMNKAVPEVIKQKLELVGLSGSDVDFRLIGTYPAREFTVQYQETDLAFISRLAEHVGISFFFEHQDGQDTMVFTDNAGGFAPAAGAASVHFRELGETRDVFEIEARSRLVPSVFVARDYNYRQPLLDLTAEHVLPTGYAGGVVEYGGHYKTPDEGKVLAQVRAEEQQATQLVYTGRSSLCALGAGAKSTLEGHPIVEALDLLFVEVEHDVVQAAGGTQGSDERQRYVNKFRAIPGQTTYRPPRVTPTPRISGVVTGIVDAGPGGGGKDAHIDDQGRYMVRFLFDTGPAGGVPSRPVRMLQNHAGANYGTHFPLKPGTEVLIGFVNGDPDRPLIVGAAPNPLTPSPVNSANRTTHRIKTQGGIIFDLVDD
;
A
#
# COMPACT_ATOMS: atom_id res chain seq x y z
N MET A 1 -37.96 -22.69 -27.74
CA MET A 1 -37.44 -22.92 -26.38
C MET A 1 -37.42 -21.56 -25.70
N SER A 2 -38.23 -21.41 -24.66
CA SER A 2 -38.38 -20.16 -23.90
C SER A 2 -37.05 -19.82 -23.25
N SER A 3 -36.38 -18.75 -23.69
CA SER A 3 -35.26 -18.17 -22.96
C SER A 3 -35.81 -17.67 -21.63
N THR A 4 -35.66 -18.46 -20.57
CA THR A 4 -35.85 -17.98 -19.20
C THR A 4 -35.00 -16.73 -19.05
N SER A 5 -35.66 -15.59 -18.81
CA SER A 5 -34.97 -14.33 -18.57
C SER A 5 -34.22 -14.49 -17.25
N ASP A 6 -32.93 -14.77 -17.35
CA ASP A 6 -31.99 -14.79 -16.24
C ASP A 6 -31.85 -13.34 -15.72
N SER A 7 -32.80 -12.91 -14.90
CA SER A 7 -32.92 -11.54 -14.42
C SER A 7 -31.88 -11.27 -13.33
N LEU A 8 -31.08 -10.23 -13.51
CA LEU A 8 -30.17 -9.72 -12.49
C LEU A 8 -30.66 -8.37 -11.98
N ASP A 9 -30.92 -8.34 -10.69
CA ASP A 9 -31.21 -7.13 -9.94
C ASP A 9 -30.00 -6.76 -9.05
N ILE A 10 -29.81 -5.47 -8.80
CA ILE A 10 -28.75 -4.95 -7.96
C ILE A 10 -29.40 -3.94 -7.03
N ARG A 11 -29.30 -4.21 -5.74
CA ARG A 11 -29.83 -3.33 -4.71
C ARG A 11 -28.70 -2.69 -3.95
N ILE A 12 -28.98 -1.48 -3.45
CA ILE A 12 -28.11 -0.76 -2.54
C ILE A 12 -28.76 -0.73 -1.18
N GLU A 13 -28.05 -1.23 -0.18
CA GLU A 13 -28.47 -1.19 1.22
C GLU A 13 -27.59 -0.20 1.96
N LEU A 14 -28.18 0.84 2.55
CA LEU A 14 -27.50 1.84 3.35
C LEU A 14 -27.90 1.65 4.81
N SER A 15 -26.94 1.75 5.74
CA SER A 15 -27.26 1.58 7.16
C SER A 15 -28.16 2.69 7.72
N GLY A 16 -28.01 3.93 7.23
CA GLY A 16 -28.77 5.09 7.70
C GLY A 16 -30.07 5.42 6.93
N PHE A 17 -30.38 4.72 5.83
CA PHE A 17 -31.47 5.09 4.91
C PHE A 17 -32.30 3.89 4.47
N SER A 18 -33.59 4.10 4.17
CA SER A 18 -34.42 3.05 3.58
C SER A 18 -33.90 2.69 2.17
N SER A 19 -33.52 1.44 1.99
CA SER A 19 -33.06 0.87 0.72
C SER A 19 -34.11 0.95 -0.40
N ASP A 20 -35.39 1.01 -0.03
CA ASP A 20 -36.51 0.98 -0.99
C ASP A 20 -36.61 2.26 -1.84
N VAL A 21 -35.89 3.32 -1.42
CA VAL A 21 -35.94 4.63 -2.04
C VAL A 21 -34.96 4.76 -3.21
N LEU A 22 -33.83 4.03 -3.17
CA LEU A 22 -32.74 4.15 -4.14
C LEU A 22 -32.71 2.96 -5.09
N GLN A 23 -33.06 3.22 -6.36
CA GLN A 23 -32.99 2.23 -7.43
C GLN A 23 -31.67 2.36 -8.17
N VAL A 24 -30.96 1.25 -8.39
CA VAL A 24 -29.71 1.23 -9.16
C VAL A 24 -30.04 1.22 -10.66
N TYR A 25 -29.30 2.01 -11.44
CA TYR A 25 -29.45 2.10 -12.90
C TYR A 25 -28.19 1.64 -13.62
N ARG A 26 -27.04 2.06 -13.10
CA ARG A 26 -25.74 1.74 -13.68
C ARG A 26 -24.74 1.51 -12.57
N LEU A 27 -23.91 0.50 -12.76
CA LEU A 27 -22.78 0.23 -11.88
C LEU A 27 -21.55 0.00 -12.74
N SER A 28 -20.47 0.71 -12.42
CA SER A 28 -19.13 0.44 -12.93
C SER A 28 -18.23 0.20 -11.74
N GLY A 29 -17.52 -0.93 -11.72
CA GLY A 29 -16.71 -1.35 -10.59
C GLY A 29 -15.32 -1.80 -11.00
N ARG A 30 -14.35 -1.65 -10.11
CA ARG A 30 -13.03 -2.28 -10.26
C ARG A 30 -12.52 -2.76 -8.92
N GLU A 31 -12.08 -4.01 -8.91
CA GLU A 31 -11.39 -4.66 -7.80
C GLU A 31 -10.03 -5.16 -8.30
N ALA A 32 -8.98 -5.00 -7.51
CA ALA A 32 -7.65 -5.52 -7.83
C ALA A 32 -6.89 -5.88 -6.56
N ILE A 33 -6.08 -6.95 -6.63
CA ILE A 33 -5.19 -7.30 -5.52
C ILE A 33 -4.19 -6.16 -5.32
N SER A 34 -4.04 -5.76 -4.06
CA SER A 34 -3.19 -4.67 -3.55
C SER A 34 -3.61 -3.28 -4.02
N GLN A 35 -4.90 -3.10 -4.29
CA GLN A 35 -5.51 -1.79 -4.52
C GLN A 35 -6.86 -1.73 -3.80
N LEU A 36 -7.28 -0.52 -3.41
CA LEU A 36 -8.65 -0.31 -2.91
C LEU A 36 -9.63 -0.50 -4.07
N PHE A 37 -10.71 -1.26 -3.85
CA PHE A 37 -11.76 -1.36 -4.86
C PHE A 37 -12.56 -0.06 -4.95
N THR A 38 -13.19 0.16 -6.10
CA THR A 38 -14.04 1.33 -6.35
C THR A 38 -15.25 0.93 -7.17
N PHE A 39 -16.44 1.33 -6.75
CA PHE A 39 -17.69 1.18 -7.50
C PHE A 39 -18.36 2.54 -7.66
N ASP A 40 -18.52 2.99 -8.91
CA ASP A 40 -19.32 4.15 -9.25
C ASP A 40 -20.75 3.67 -9.59
N VAL A 41 -21.72 4.01 -8.75
CA VAL A 41 -23.10 3.53 -8.82
C VAL A 41 -24.04 4.70 -9.07
N VAL A 42 -24.78 4.65 -10.18
CA VAL A 42 -25.84 5.60 -10.48
C VAL A 42 -27.15 5.09 -9.91
N VAL A 43 -27.72 5.87 -9.00
CA VAL A 43 -28.99 5.58 -8.32
C VAL A 43 -30.00 6.67 -8.58
N ALA A 44 -31.29 6.34 -8.59
CA ALA A 44 -32.36 7.34 -8.57
C ALA A 44 -33.41 7.05 -7.52
N CYS A 45 -33.97 8.11 -6.96
CA CYS A 45 -35.11 8.08 -6.06
C CYS A 45 -36.24 9.00 -6.55
N PRO A 46 -37.48 8.80 -6.08
CA PRO A 46 -38.54 9.80 -6.21
C PRO A 46 -38.09 11.18 -5.71
N SER A 47 -38.47 12.25 -6.40
CA SER A 47 -38.03 13.61 -6.05
C SER A 47 -38.46 14.06 -4.64
N ASP A 48 -39.58 13.56 -4.14
CA ASP A 48 -40.10 13.79 -2.78
C ASP A 48 -39.38 12.95 -1.70
N ALA A 49 -38.62 11.93 -2.12
CA ALA A 49 -37.76 11.10 -1.28
C ALA A 49 -36.26 11.41 -1.51
N ALA A 50 -35.96 12.60 -2.01
CA ALA A 50 -34.61 13.08 -2.23
C ALA A 50 -33.79 13.13 -0.93
N VAL A 51 -32.56 12.62 -0.98
CA VAL A 51 -31.63 12.58 0.16
C VAL A 51 -30.60 13.70 0.05
N ASP A 52 -30.16 14.27 1.17
CA ASP A 52 -29.02 15.18 1.18
C ASP A 52 -27.74 14.41 0.86
N GLY A 53 -27.02 14.81 -0.19
CA GLY A 53 -25.76 14.16 -0.56
C GLY A 53 -24.72 14.21 0.55
N LYS A 54 -24.76 15.23 1.42
CA LYS A 54 -23.84 15.34 2.57
C LYS A 54 -24.08 14.26 3.62
N THR A 55 -25.32 13.80 3.77
CA THR A 55 -25.66 12.73 4.73
C THR A 55 -25.38 11.35 4.15
N LEU A 56 -25.27 11.21 2.83
CA LEU A 56 -24.88 9.96 2.17
C LEU A 56 -23.37 9.73 2.23
N ALA A 57 -22.56 10.79 2.19
CA ALA A 57 -21.11 10.67 2.28
C ALA A 57 -20.68 10.15 3.66
N GLY A 58 -19.84 9.11 3.67
CA GLY A 58 -19.35 8.44 4.88
C GLY A 58 -20.20 7.27 5.36
N GLU A 59 -21.41 7.09 4.81
CA GLU A 59 -22.31 6.00 5.20
C GLU A 59 -21.77 4.64 4.75
N ASN A 60 -21.98 3.63 5.59
CA ASN A 60 -21.74 2.25 5.23
C ASN A 60 -22.80 1.77 4.23
N VAL A 61 -22.36 0.99 3.26
CA VAL A 61 -23.18 0.54 2.14
C VAL A 61 -22.88 -0.92 1.81
N ALA A 62 -23.90 -1.65 1.40
CA ALA A 62 -23.77 -2.93 0.73
C ALA A 62 -24.39 -2.88 -0.67
N LEU A 63 -23.64 -3.36 -1.66
CA LEU A 63 -24.16 -3.67 -3.00
C LEU A 63 -24.53 -5.14 -3.05
N VAL A 64 -25.78 -5.42 -3.36
CA VAL A 64 -26.35 -6.78 -3.31
C VAL A 64 -26.76 -7.18 -4.72
N PHE A 65 -26.10 -8.22 -5.24
CA PHE A 65 -26.38 -8.78 -6.56
C PHE A 65 -27.35 -9.95 -6.40
N LEU A 66 -28.51 -9.84 -7.03
CA LEU A 66 -29.60 -10.81 -6.95
C LEU A 66 -29.81 -11.45 -8.33
N GLN A 67 -29.66 -12.76 -8.42
CA GLN A 67 -30.02 -13.54 -9.61
C GLN A 67 -31.27 -14.33 -9.29
N GLU A 68 -32.35 -14.11 -10.06
CA GLU A 68 -33.65 -14.75 -9.81
C GLU A 68 -34.11 -14.61 -8.33
N GLU A 69 -33.99 -13.39 -7.78
CA GLU A 69 -34.26 -13.05 -6.37
C GLU A 69 -33.36 -13.74 -5.32
N THR A 70 -32.34 -14.49 -5.75
CA THR A 70 -31.35 -15.11 -4.87
C THR A 70 -30.09 -14.27 -4.80
N GLU A 71 -29.60 -13.95 -3.60
CA GLU A 71 -28.33 -13.26 -3.41
C GLU A 71 -27.16 -14.13 -3.88
N VAL A 72 -26.45 -13.68 -4.91
CA VAL A 72 -25.29 -14.36 -5.48
C VAL A 72 -23.97 -13.68 -5.13
N ARG A 73 -24.02 -12.40 -4.74
CA ARG A 73 -22.85 -11.65 -4.27
C ARG A 73 -23.26 -10.43 -3.46
N ARG A 74 -22.45 -10.12 -2.47
CA ARG A 74 -22.54 -8.90 -1.67
C ARG A 74 -21.18 -8.22 -1.58
N ILE A 75 -21.16 -6.89 -1.70
CA ILE A 75 -19.95 -6.06 -1.60
C ILE A 75 -20.23 -4.99 -0.56
N HIS A 76 -19.50 -5.05 0.56
CA HIS A 76 -19.56 -4.07 1.63
C HIS A 76 -18.55 -2.94 1.40
N GLY A 77 -18.87 -1.74 1.84
CA GLY A 77 -17.95 -0.61 1.83
C GLY A 77 -18.57 0.64 2.44
N MET A 78 -18.09 1.79 2.02
CA MET A 78 -18.59 3.10 2.41
C MET A 78 -18.70 4.05 1.21
N VAL A 79 -19.59 5.02 1.29
CA VAL A 79 -19.73 6.07 0.26
C VAL A 79 -18.66 7.14 0.48
N ALA A 80 -17.71 7.28 -0.44
CA ALA A 80 -16.66 8.30 -0.37
C ALA A 80 -17.02 9.61 -1.07
N GLU A 81 -17.83 9.55 -2.14
CA GLU A 81 -18.17 10.73 -2.95
C GLU A 81 -19.61 10.61 -3.45
N VAL A 82 -20.32 11.74 -3.50
CA VAL A 82 -21.71 11.83 -3.98
C VAL A 82 -21.80 12.95 -5.01
N HIS A 83 -22.16 12.60 -6.24
CA HIS A 83 -22.53 13.56 -7.25
C HIS A 83 -24.05 13.62 -7.39
N ASP A 84 -24.64 14.75 -7.04
CA ASP A 84 -26.04 15.05 -7.30
C ASP A 84 -26.19 15.52 -8.75
N LEU A 85 -26.85 14.71 -9.59
CA LEU A 85 -27.00 14.98 -11.02
C LEU A 85 -28.21 15.90 -11.24
N LEU A 86 -28.06 17.16 -10.82
CA LEU A 86 -29.10 18.20 -10.78
C LEU A 86 -29.84 18.43 -12.12
N ALA A 87 -29.23 18.07 -13.24
CA ALA A 87 -29.79 18.23 -14.59
C ALA A 87 -30.38 16.93 -15.17
N SER A 88 -30.72 15.95 -14.34
CA SER A 88 -31.33 14.71 -14.81
C SER A 88 -32.64 14.96 -15.55
N VAL A 89 -32.81 14.29 -16.70
CA VAL A 89 -34.03 14.35 -17.53
C VAL A 89 -35.11 13.36 -17.08
N MET A 90 -34.86 12.57 -16.03
CA MET A 90 -35.86 11.67 -15.47
C MET A 90 -36.93 12.46 -14.72
N ILE A 91 -38.16 12.44 -15.26
CA ILE A 91 -39.30 13.14 -14.69
C ILE A 91 -39.58 12.60 -13.28
N GLU A 92 -39.79 13.50 -12.31
CA GLU A 92 -40.12 13.17 -10.91
C GLU A 92 -39.10 12.28 -10.17
N ARG A 93 -37.86 12.21 -10.67
CA ARG A 93 -36.76 11.48 -10.02
C ARG A 93 -35.57 12.40 -9.77
N ARG A 94 -34.88 12.18 -8.65
CA ARG A 94 -33.54 12.73 -8.39
C ARG A 94 -32.51 11.64 -8.58
N VAL A 95 -31.40 11.96 -9.26
CA VAL A 95 -30.37 10.99 -9.63
C VAL A 95 -29.05 11.35 -8.95
N TYR A 96 -28.41 10.36 -8.37
CA TYR A 96 -27.10 10.48 -7.75
C TYR A 96 -26.12 9.51 -8.39
N ARG A 97 -24.84 9.88 -8.41
CA ARG A 97 -23.74 8.94 -8.63
C ARG A 97 -22.92 8.86 -7.36
N LEU A 98 -22.89 7.67 -6.78
CA LEU A 98 -22.21 7.34 -5.53
C LEU A 98 -20.90 6.64 -5.85
N ARG A 99 -19.79 7.09 -5.26
CA ARG A 99 -18.52 6.37 -5.28
C ARG A 99 -18.40 5.55 -4.01
N ILE A 100 -18.42 4.24 -4.15
CA ILE A 100 -18.33 3.26 -3.07
C ILE A 100 -16.91 2.69 -3.04
N VAL A 101 -16.31 2.65 -1.85
CA VAL A 101 -14.92 2.24 -1.59
C VAL A 101 -14.87 1.37 -0.33
N PRO A 102 -13.79 0.60 -0.08
CA PRO A 102 -13.62 -0.08 1.21
C PRO A 102 -13.49 0.92 2.37
N ARG A 103 -13.78 0.49 3.60
CA ARG A 103 -13.53 1.30 4.81
C ARG A 103 -12.05 1.65 4.96
N ALA A 104 -11.14 0.84 4.40
CA ALA A 104 -9.70 1.12 4.29
C ALA A 104 -9.37 2.42 3.52
N PHE A 105 -10.31 2.99 2.77
CA PHE A 105 -10.14 4.30 2.14
C PHE A 105 -9.78 5.43 3.12
N ARG A 106 -10.14 5.29 4.41
CA ARG A 106 -9.76 6.24 5.47
C ARG A 106 -8.24 6.45 5.58
N LEU A 107 -7.43 5.45 5.20
CA LEU A 107 -5.97 5.56 5.15
C LEU A 107 -5.48 6.59 4.12
N THR A 108 -6.30 6.95 3.13
CA THR A 108 -5.98 8.00 2.14
C THR A 108 -6.14 9.41 2.70
N LEU A 109 -6.88 9.55 3.81
CA LEU A 109 -7.23 10.84 4.41
C LEU A 109 -6.22 11.30 5.46
N VAL A 110 -5.24 10.46 5.78
CA VAL A 110 -4.16 10.76 6.73
C VAL A 110 -2.86 10.86 5.95
N GLU A 111 -2.30 12.07 5.87
CA GLU A 111 -0.97 12.33 5.34
C GLU A 111 -0.11 12.91 6.45
N THR A 112 1.06 12.30 6.69
CA THR A 112 1.89 12.68 7.84
C THR A 112 3.38 12.43 7.60
N THR A 113 4.20 12.86 8.56
CA THR A 113 5.62 12.54 8.62
C THR A 113 5.97 12.00 10.00
N GLU A 114 6.11 10.69 10.12
CA GLU A 114 6.23 10.00 11.41
C GLU A 114 7.34 8.95 11.38
N ILE A 115 8.07 8.84 12.50
CA ILE A 115 9.07 7.80 12.70
C ILE A 115 8.48 6.64 13.50
N THR A 116 8.57 5.43 12.95
CA THR A 116 8.22 4.18 13.63
C THR A 116 9.47 3.38 13.99
N MET A 117 9.59 3.03 15.26
CA MET A 117 10.75 2.34 15.84
C MET A 117 10.46 0.88 16.14
N ASN A 118 11.40 -0.01 15.79
CA ASN A 118 11.44 -1.41 16.20
C ASN A 118 10.15 -2.21 15.92
N LYS A 119 9.56 -2.05 14.73
CA LYS A 119 8.37 -2.81 14.31
C LYS A 119 8.60 -3.57 13.01
N ALA A 120 8.08 -4.78 12.94
CA ALA A 120 7.98 -5.53 11.69
C ALA A 120 6.91 -4.90 10.78
N VAL A 121 7.02 -5.10 9.47
CA VAL A 121 6.08 -4.52 8.50
C VAL A 121 4.61 -4.86 8.83
N PRO A 122 4.21 -6.11 9.14
CA PRO A 122 2.83 -6.40 9.53
C PRO A 122 2.35 -5.65 10.79
N GLU A 123 3.24 -5.37 11.74
CA GLU A 123 2.90 -4.60 12.95
C GLU A 123 2.68 -3.11 12.63
N VAL A 124 3.47 -2.55 11.70
CA VAL A 124 3.26 -1.19 11.19
C VAL A 124 1.92 -1.08 10.47
N ILE A 125 1.63 -2.03 9.57
CA ILE A 125 0.35 -2.11 8.85
C ILE A 125 -0.81 -2.16 9.84
N LYS A 126 -0.75 -3.06 10.82
CA LYS A 126 -1.77 -3.20 11.85
C LYS A 126 -1.98 -1.90 12.64
N GLN A 127 -0.90 -1.26 13.09
CA GLN A 127 -0.99 0.01 13.82
C GLN A 127 -1.69 1.09 12.99
N LYS A 128 -1.36 1.23 11.71
CA LYS A 128 -1.94 2.26 10.83
C LYS A 128 -3.42 2.01 10.55
N LEU A 129 -3.82 0.74 10.41
CA LEU A 129 -5.23 0.34 10.31
C LEU A 129 -6.02 0.67 11.59
N GLU A 130 -5.45 0.38 12.77
CA GLU A 130 -6.09 0.67 14.05
C GLU A 130 -6.33 2.18 14.24
N LEU A 131 -5.41 3.04 13.80
CA LEU A 131 -5.56 4.50 13.88
C LEU A 131 -6.74 5.04 13.07
N VAL A 132 -7.15 4.36 12.00
CA VAL A 132 -8.34 4.71 11.19
C VAL A 132 -9.59 3.91 11.58
N GLY A 133 -9.53 3.21 12.71
CA GLY A 133 -10.64 2.46 13.29
C GLY A 133 -10.91 1.11 12.64
N LEU A 134 -9.90 0.47 12.05
CA LEU A 134 -9.98 -0.89 11.49
C LEU A 134 -9.19 -1.86 12.37
N SER A 135 -9.89 -2.79 13.03
CA SER A 135 -9.28 -3.72 13.97
C SER A 135 -10.09 -5.02 14.11
N GLY A 136 -9.55 -6.02 14.80
CA GLY A 136 -10.27 -7.28 15.03
C GLY A 136 -10.67 -7.96 13.72
N SER A 137 -11.98 -8.16 13.50
CA SER A 137 -12.52 -8.82 12.31
C SER A 137 -12.38 -8.00 11.02
N ASP A 138 -12.03 -6.72 11.09
CA ASP A 138 -11.83 -5.87 9.90
C ASP A 138 -10.56 -6.23 9.11
N VAL A 139 -9.62 -6.96 9.73
CA VAL A 139 -8.30 -7.24 9.17
C VAL A 139 -7.91 -8.69 9.43
N ASP A 140 -7.44 -9.38 8.40
CA ASP A 140 -6.96 -10.76 8.49
C ASP A 140 -5.54 -10.89 7.92
N PHE A 141 -4.61 -11.45 8.69
CA PHE A 141 -3.22 -11.66 8.27
C PHE A 141 -2.96 -13.15 8.04
N ARG A 142 -2.97 -13.57 6.77
CA ARG A 142 -2.68 -14.93 6.29
C ARG A 142 -1.24 -15.03 5.80
N LEU A 143 -0.30 -14.75 6.71
CA LEU A 143 1.13 -14.68 6.43
C LEU A 143 1.84 -15.96 6.90
N ILE A 144 2.70 -16.53 6.05
CA ILE A 144 3.58 -17.65 6.42
C ILE A 144 5.04 -17.22 6.56
N GLY A 145 5.40 -16.05 6.00
CA GLY A 145 6.74 -15.48 6.09
C GLY A 145 7.06 -14.92 7.47
N THR A 146 8.36 -14.81 7.75
CA THR A 146 8.87 -14.12 8.94
C THR A 146 9.38 -12.74 8.54
N TYR A 147 8.94 -11.70 9.26
CA TYR A 147 9.28 -10.32 8.96
C TYR A 147 10.10 -9.74 10.11
N PRO A 148 11.40 -9.42 9.90
CA PRO A 148 12.23 -8.87 10.95
C PRO A 148 11.75 -7.46 11.34
N ALA A 149 11.89 -7.13 12.63
CA ALA A 149 11.62 -5.79 13.12
C ALA A 149 12.60 -4.79 12.50
N ARG A 150 12.06 -3.71 11.92
CA ARG A 150 12.84 -2.59 11.40
C ARG A 150 13.15 -1.64 12.54
N GLU A 151 14.44 -1.35 12.73
CA GLU A 151 14.89 -0.49 13.83
C GLU A 151 14.40 0.96 13.70
N PHE A 152 14.15 1.40 12.46
CA PHE A 152 13.81 2.78 12.13
C PHE A 152 13.13 2.78 10.75
N THR A 153 11.87 3.18 10.68
CA THR A 153 11.10 3.31 9.44
C THR A 153 10.39 4.66 9.46
N VAL A 154 10.50 5.44 8.40
CA VAL A 154 9.94 6.79 8.31
C VAL A 154 8.82 6.78 7.28
N GLN A 155 7.63 7.20 7.69
CA GLN A 155 6.59 7.70 6.79
C GLN A 155 6.95 9.15 6.48
N TYR A 156 7.16 9.52 5.22
CA TYR A 156 7.62 10.86 4.87
C TYR A 156 6.76 11.49 3.78
N GLN A 157 5.93 12.46 4.16
CA GLN A 157 5.05 13.21 3.25
C GLN A 157 4.23 12.30 2.34
N GLU A 158 3.65 11.26 2.92
CA GLU A 158 2.86 10.27 2.21
C GLU A 158 1.64 9.87 3.05
N THR A 159 0.59 9.40 2.38
CA THR A 159 -0.61 8.95 3.08
C THR A 159 -0.35 7.64 3.84
N ASP A 160 -1.15 7.35 4.86
CA ASP A 160 -1.07 6.06 5.55
C ASP A 160 -1.26 4.89 4.56
N LEU A 161 -2.12 5.04 3.55
CA LEU A 161 -2.28 4.04 2.49
C LEU A 161 -0.99 3.85 1.68
N ALA A 162 -0.37 4.94 1.23
CA ALA A 162 0.88 4.87 0.47
C ALA A 162 1.99 4.22 1.32
N PHE A 163 2.08 4.60 2.60
CA PHE A 163 3.05 4.06 3.53
C PHE A 163 2.92 2.54 3.70
N ILE A 164 1.72 2.03 4.02
CA ILE A 164 1.51 0.59 4.17
C ILE A 164 1.69 -0.15 2.85
N SER A 165 1.26 0.45 1.73
CA SER A 165 1.34 -0.16 0.40
C SER A 165 2.79 -0.34 -0.03
N ARG A 166 3.63 0.70 0.03
CA ARG A 166 5.06 0.56 -0.35
C ARG A 166 5.81 -0.40 0.55
N LEU A 167 5.46 -0.48 1.84
CA LEU A 167 6.08 -1.43 2.77
C LEU A 167 5.69 -2.86 2.42
N ALA A 168 4.40 -3.11 2.19
CA ALA A 168 3.87 -4.40 1.76
C ALA A 168 4.46 -4.82 0.40
N GLU A 169 4.50 -3.92 -0.58
CA GLU A 169 5.14 -4.11 -1.88
C GLU A 169 6.63 -4.47 -1.76
N HIS A 170 7.34 -3.80 -0.86
CA HIS A 170 8.75 -4.04 -0.64
C HIS A 170 9.00 -5.45 -0.09
N VAL A 171 8.21 -5.91 0.90
CA VAL A 171 8.38 -7.24 1.51
C VAL A 171 7.57 -8.36 0.84
N GLY A 172 6.81 -8.04 -0.21
CA GLY A 172 6.04 -9.02 -0.98
C GLY A 172 4.70 -9.43 -0.37
N ILE A 173 4.14 -8.64 0.54
CA ILE A 173 2.80 -8.85 1.09
C ILE A 173 1.78 -8.23 0.12
N SER A 174 0.79 -9.00 -0.26
CA SER A 174 -0.37 -8.55 -1.03
C SER A 174 -1.56 -8.33 -0.10
N PHE A 175 -2.52 -7.49 -0.50
CA PHE A 175 -3.82 -7.43 0.18
C PHE A 175 -5.00 -7.52 -0.78
N PHE A 176 -6.17 -7.90 -0.30
CA PHE A 176 -7.44 -7.92 -1.03
C PHE A 176 -8.62 -7.79 -0.05
N PHE A 177 -9.85 -7.82 -0.54
CA PHE A 177 -11.05 -7.63 0.28
C PHE A 177 -11.95 -8.87 0.21
N GLU A 178 -12.40 -9.32 1.37
CA GLU A 178 -13.46 -10.32 1.50
C GLU A 178 -14.70 -9.67 2.13
N HIS A 179 -15.87 -10.10 1.70
CA HIS A 179 -17.16 -9.54 2.12
C HIS A 179 -17.97 -10.62 2.83
N GLN A 180 -17.90 -10.63 4.16
CA GLN A 180 -18.57 -11.61 5.02
C GLN A 180 -19.10 -10.91 6.28
N ASP A 181 -20.10 -11.50 6.93
CA ASP A 181 -20.66 -11.04 8.21
C ASP A 181 -21.02 -9.54 8.27
N GLY A 182 -21.43 -8.96 7.14
CA GLY A 182 -21.87 -7.56 7.08
C GLY A 182 -20.76 -6.53 6.89
N GLN A 183 -19.52 -6.94 6.60
CA GLN A 183 -18.35 -6.04 6.55
C GLN A 183 -17.38 -6.37 5.40
N ASP A 184 -16.58 -5.37 4.99
CA ASP A 184 -15.40 -5.57 4.16
C ASP A 184 -14.16 -5.81 5.04
N THR A 185 -13.61 -7.01 4.96
CA THR A 185 -12.39 -7.42 5.67
C THR A 185 -11.19 -7.27 4.74
N MET A 186 -10.18 -6.52 5.16
CA MET A 186 -8.92 -6.36 4.43
C MET A 186 -7.98 -7.52 4.78
N VAL A 187 -7.76 -8.41 3.82
CA VAL A 187 -6.94 -9.62 4.00
C VAL A 187 -5.54 -9.39 3.45
N PHE A 188 -4.51 -9.67 4.24
CA PHE A 188 -3.10 -9.63 3.85
C PHE A 188 -2.55 -11.05 3.68
N THR A 189 -1.84 -11.33 2.58
CA THR A 189 -1.18 -12.62 2.35
C THR A 189 0.13 -12.50 1.59
N ASP A 190 1.02 -13.46 1.79
CA ASP A 190 2.34 -13.56 1.16
C ASP A 190 2.56 -14.90 0.42
N ASN A 191 1.49 -15.66 0.19
CA ASN A 191 1.54 -16.99 -0.40
C ASN A 191 0.25 -17.33 -1.16
N ALA A 192 0.33 -18.26 -2.10
CA ALA A 192 -0.83 -18.68 -2.89
C ALA A 192 -1.95 -19.33 -2.05
N GLY A 193 -1.63 -19.90 -0.88
CA GLY A 193 -2.59 -20.55 0.01
C GLY A 193 -3.49 -19.58 0.80
N GLY A 194 -3.15 -18.28 0.85
CA GLY A 194 -3.98 -17.28 1.53
C GLY A 194 -5.23 -16.84 0.76
N PHE A 195 -5.36 -17.22 -0.51
CA PHE A 195 -6.53 -16.92 -1.34
C PHE A 195 -7.55 -18.07 -1.29
N ALA A 196 -8.82 -17.73 -1.09
CA ALA A 196 -9.92 -18.70 -1.00
C ALA A 196 -10.63 -18.88 -2.35
N PRO A 197 -11.32 -20.02 -2.56
CA PRO A 197 -12.25 -20.17 -3.69
C PRO A 197 -13.36 -19.09 -3.67
N ALA A 198 -13.78 -18.64 -4.85
CA ALA A 198 -14.87 -17.69 -4.99
C ALA A 198 -16.18 -18.28 -4.45
N ALA A 199 -16.83 -17.59 -3.51
CA ALA A 199 -18.13 -18.00 -2.98
C ALA A 199 -19.16 -18.06 -4.12
N GLY A 200 -19.77 -19.24 -4.33
CA GLY A 200 -20.74 -19.45 -5.42
C GLY A 200 -20.12 -19.57 -6.82
N ALA A 201 -18.79 -19.50 -6.96
CA ALA A 201 -18.08 -19.61 -8.24
C ALA A 201 -16.74 -20.35 -8.15
N ALA A 202 -16.63 -21.33 -7.24
CA ALA A 202 -15.40 -22.12 -7.10
C ALA A 202 -15.05 -22.92 -8.37
N SER A 203 -16.07 -23.38 -9.11
CA SER A 203 -15.95 -23.91 -10.47
C SER A 203 -16.84 -23.09 -11.40
N VAL A 204 -16.29 -22.70 -12.56
CA VAL A 204 -16.95 -21.88 -13.58
C VAL A 204 -16.79 -22.54 -14.94
N HIS A 205 -17.73 -22.33 -15.86
CA HIS A 205 -17.66 -22.96 -17.18
C HIS A 205 -17.27 -21.95 -18.25
N PHE A 206 -16.61 -22.44 -19.30
CA PHE A 206 -16.49 -21.75 -20.57
C PHE A 206 -17.66 -22.13 -21.47
N ARG A 207 -18.44 -21.14 -21.91
CA ARG A 207 -19.61 -21.32 -22.77
C ARG A 207 -19.75 -20.18 -23.77
N GLU A 208 -20.41 -20.42 -24.89
CA GLU A 208 -20.65 -19.35 -25.86
C GLU A 208 -21.58 -18.27 -25.26
N LEU A 209 -21.36 -17.02 -25.66
CA LEU A 209 -22.15 -15.90 -25.16
C LEU A 209 -23.63 -16.10 -25.49
N GLY A 210 -24.46 -16.16 -24.45
CA GLY A 210 -25.92 -16.26 -24.59
C GLY A 210 -26.51 -17.64 -24.30
N GLU A 211 -25.67 -18.66 -24.02
CA GLU A 211 -26.15 -19.95 -23.52
C GLU A 211 -26.59 -19.85 -22.05
N THR A 212 -25.68 -19.45 -21.18
CA THR A 212 -25.88 -19.22 -19.73
C THR A 212 -24.89 -18.16 -19.23
N ARG A 213 -25.07 -17.68 -17.99
CA ARG A 213 -24.09 -16.79 -17.36
C ARG A 213 -22.82 -17.53 -17.01
N ASP A 214 -21.80 -17.39 -17.86
CA ASP A 214 -20.52 -18.08 -17.69
C ASP A 214 -19.36 -17.23 -18.21
N VAL A 215 -18.16 -17.79 -18.21
CA VAL A 215 -17.01 -17.22 -18.93
C VAL A 215 -17.20 -17.49 -20.42
N PHE A 216 -17.11 -16.45 -21.26
CA PHE A 216 -17.35 -16.58 -22.70
C PHE A 216 -16.20 -16.07 -23.57
N GLU A 217 -15.20 -15.45 -22.96
CA GLU A 217 -13.97 -15.02 -23.63
C GLU A 217 -12.79 -15.27 -22.68
N ILE A 218 -11.72 -15.88 -23.19
CA ILE A 218 -10.47 -16.05 -22.47
C ILE A 218 -9.28 -16.05 -23.44
N GLU A 219 -8.23 -15.37 -23.05
CA GLU A 219 -6.95 -15.27 -23.75
C GLU A 219 -5.84 -15.58 -22.75
N ALA A 220 -4.91 -16.46 -23.14
CA ALA A 220 -3.68 -16.72 -22.39
C ALA A 220 -2.53 -15.96 -23.04
N ARG A 221 -1.89 -15.07 -22.28
CA ARG A 221 -0.71 -14.32 -22.70
C ARG A 221 0.53 -14.79 -21.95
N SER A 222 1.54 -15.23 -22.70
CA SER A 222 2.86 -15.55 -22.16
C SER A 222 3.87 -14.45 -22.52
N ARG A 223 4.73 -14.06 -21.58
CA ARG A 223 5.84 -13.12 -21.82
C ARG A 223 7.15 -13.62 -21.23
N LEU A 224 8.27 -13.20 -21.81
CA LEU A 224 9.59 -13.49 -21.28
C LEU A 224 9.85 -12.63 -20.03
N VAL A 225 10.53 -13.21 -19.04
CA VAL A 225 10.96 -12.53 -17.80
C VAL A 225 12.44 -12.84 -17.51
N PRO A 226 13.15 -11.98 -16.76
CA PRO A 226 14.54 -12.23 -16.39
C PRO A 226 14.75 -13.55 -15.63
N SER A 227 15.92 -14.17 -15.81
CA SER A 227 16.26 -15.44 -15.15
C SER A 227 16.90 -15.28 -13.76
N VAL A 228 17.53 -14.14 -13.47
CA VAL A 228 18.27 -13.93 -12.22
C VAL A 228 17.93 -12.58 -11.61
N PHE A 229 17.68 -12.58 -10.30
CA PHE A 229 17.43 -11.37 -9.53
C PHE A 229 18.48 -11.27 -8.43
N VAL A 230 19.20 -10.15 -8.38
CA VAL A 230 20.31 -9.94 -7.46
C VAL A 230 19.99 -8.73 -6.59
N ALA A 231 20.00 -8.93 -5.27
CA ALA A 231 19.92 -7.86 -4.28
C ALA A 231 21.33 -7.54 -3.76
N ARG A 232 21.68 -6.26 -3.67
CA ARG A 232 22.96 -5.77 -3.12
C ARG A 232 22.73 -4.61 -2.16
N ASP A 233 23.52 -4.55 -1.09
CA ASP A 233 23.58 -3.38 -0.21
C ASP A 233 24.92 -3.33 0.53
N TYR A 234 25.09 -2.30 1.37
CA TYR A 234 26.23 -2.11 2.23
C TYR A 234 25.77 -1.77 3.66
N ASN A 235 26.23 -2.57 4.62
CA ASN A 235 26.00 -2.34 6.04
C ASN A 235 27.29 -1.84 6.71
N TYR A 236 27.34 -0.57 7.09
CA TYR A 236 28.50 0.02 7.73
C TYR A 236 28.85 -0.60 9.09
N ARG A 237 27.91 -1.29 9.75
CA ARG A 237 28.17 -1.99 11.02
C ARG A 237 28.95 -3.29 10.81
N GLN A 238 28.87 -3.87 9.61
CA GLN A 238 29.56 -5.10 9.20
C GLN A 238 30.13 -4.90 7.79
N PRO A 239 31.12 -4.00 7.61
CA PRO A 239 31.54 -3.50 6.29
C PRO A 239 32.18 -4.56 5.38
N LEU A 240 32.64 -5.69 5.94
CA LEU A 240 33.24 -6.81 5.22
C LEU A 240 32.24 -7.94 4.92
N LEU A 241 31.01 -7.85 5.47
CA LEU A 241 29.99 -8.86 5.21
C LEU A 241 29.46 -8.67 3.78
N ASP A 242 29.61 -9.68 2.94
CA ASP A 242 29.00 -9.66 1.61
C ASP A 242 27.48 -9.83 1.75
N LEU A 243 26.77 -8.77 1.37
CA LEU A 243 25.32 -8.72 1.37
C LEU A 243 24.75 -9.13 0.02
N THR A 244 25.57 -9.41 -1.00
CA THR A 244 25.09 -9.86 -2.30
C THR A 244 24.31 -11.17 -2.15
N ALA A 245 23.05 -11.14 -2.59
CA ALA A 245 22.18 -12.30 -2.61
C ALA A 245 21.48 -12.38 -3.96
N GLU A 246 21.20 -13.60 -4.42
CA GLU A 246 20.55 -13.83 -5.69
C GLU A 246 19.46 -14.89 -5.62
N HIS A 247 18.53 -14.82 -6.56
CA HIS A 247 17.52 -15.83 -6.79
C HIS A 247 17.43 -16.10 -8.30
N VAL A 248 17.58 -17.37 -8.67
CA VAL A 248 17.41 -17.84 -10.05
C VAL A 248 15.97 -18.29 -10.22
N LEU A 249 15.24 -17.64 -11.13
CA LEU A 249 13.89 -18.04 -11.50
C LEU A 249 13.97 -19.14 -12.57
N PRO A 250 13.59 -20.40 -12.27
CA PRO A 250 13.76 -21.51 -13.22
C PRO A 250 12.95 -21.34 -14.51
N THR A 251 11.83 -20.62 -14.44
CA THR A 251 10.98 -20.31 -15.60
C THR A 251 11.43 -19.08 -16.36
N GLY A 252 12.43 -18.34 -15.87
CA GLY A 252 12.97 -17.16 -16.54
C GLY A 252 13.72 -17.53 -17.82
N TYR A 253 13.80 -16.57 -18.76
CA TYR A 253 14.36 -16.83 -20.08
C TYR A 253 15.86 -16.56 -20.13
N ALA A 254 16.26 -15.31 -19.88
CA ALA A 254 17.66 -14.88 -19.94
C ALA A 254 17.86 -13.56 -19.19
N GLY A 255 19.12 -13.23 -18.91
CA GLY A 255 19.52 -11.98 -18.28
C GLY A 255 19.22 -11.92 -16.78
N GLY A 256 19.58 -10.80 -16.17
CA GLY A 256 19.33 -10.58 -14.75
C GLY A 256 19.10 -9.12 -14.39
N VAL A 257 18.42 -8.92 -13.26
CA VAL A 257 18.15 -7.62 -12.66
C VAL A 257 18.99 -7.51 -11.40
N VAL A 258 19.77 -6.43 -11.28
CA VAL A 258 20.58 -6.15 -10.10
C VAL A 258 20.02 -4.89 -9.42
N GLU A 259 19.56 -5.03 -8.18
CA GLU A 259 19.06 -3.93 -7.36
C GLU A 259 20.04 -3.63 -6.24
N TYR A 260 20.36 -2.34 -6.06
CA TYR A 260 21.18 -1.85 -4.96
C TYR A 260 20.35 -0.97 -4.03
N GLY A 261 20.53 -1.13 -2.71
CA GLY A 261 19.87 -0.28 -1.72
C GLY A 261 18.57 -0.84 -1.16
N GLY A 262 18.43 -2.17 -1.09
CA GLY A 262 17.26 -2.85 -0.50
C GLY A 262 17.11 -2.71 1.02
N HIS A 263 18.09 -2.09 1.68
CA HIS A 263 18.16 -1.77 3.11
C HIS A 263 17.98 -2.97 4.05
N TYR A 264 18.36 -4.16 3.60
CA TYR A 264 18.45 -5.36 4.43
C TYR A 264 19.81 -5.42 5.16
N LYS A 265 19.84 -6.12 6.29
CA LYS A 265 21.00 -6.15 7.20
C LYS A 265 21.81 -7.43 7.10
N THR A 266 21.22 -8.51 6.59
CA THR A 266 21.81 -9.86 6.56
C THR A 266 21.69 -10.50 5.18
N PRO A 267 22.58 -11.43 4.79
CA PRO A 267 22.48 -12.14 3.52
C PRO A 267 21.16 -12.91 3.37
N ASP A 268 20.60 -13.44 4.46
CA ASP A 268 19.34 -14.18 4.42
C ASP A 268 18.14 -13.26 4.13
N GLU A 269 18.10 -12.06 4.71
CA GLU A 269 17.12 -11.03 4.29
C GLU A 269 17.28 -10.66 2.81
N GLY A 270 18.53 -10.58 2.33
CA GLY A 270 18.83 -10.34 0.91
C GLY A 270 18.30 -11.45 -0.01
N LYS A 271 18.41 -12.72 0.38
CA LYS A 271 17.87 -13.87 -0.37
C LYS A 271 16.34 -13.80 -0.45
N VAL A 272 15.69 -13.49 0.66
CA VAL A 272 14.23 -13.31 0.70
C VAL A 272 13.81 -12.18 -0.25
N LEU A 273 14.52 -11.05 -0.22
CA LEU A 273 14.24 -9.92 -1.11
C LEU A 273 14.41 -10.32 -2.60
N ALA A 274 15.51 -10.99 -2.94
CA ALA A 274 15.76 -11.47 -4.31
C ALA A 274 14.67 -12.45 -4.78
N GLN A 275 14.22 -13.36 -3.90
CA GLN A 275 13.10 -14.26 -4.18
C GLN A 275 11.79 -13.50 -4.42
N VAL A 276 11.45 -12.52 -3.56
CA VAL A 276 10.24 -11.70 -3.74
C VAL A 276 10.26 -10.98 -5.10
N ARG A 277 11.42 -10.47 -5.55
CA ARG A 277 11.56 -9.84 -6.87
C ARG A 277 11.42 -10.82 -8.03
N ALA A 278 11.92 -12.05 -7.86
CA ALA A 278 11.74 -13.10 -8.85
C ALA A 278 10.26 -13.50 -8.98
N GLU A 279 9.58 -13.69 -7.86
CA GLU A 279 8.15 -14.04 -7.83
C GLU A 279 7.26 -12.90 -8.36
N GLU A 280 7.60 -11.63 -8.08
CA GLU A 280 6.96 -10.44 -8.68
C GLU A 280 6.98 -10.50 -10.21
N GLN A 281 8.12 -10.87 -10.81
CA GLN A 281 8.19 -11.04 -12.26
C GLN A 281 7.50 -12.33 -12.73
N GLN A 282 7.63 -13.43 -12.01
CA GLN A 282 6.99 -14.70 -12.36
C GLN A 282 5.47 -14.57 -12.47
N ALA A 283 4.83 -13.82 -11.56
CA ALA A 283 3.39 -13.58 -11.58
C ALA A 283 2.87 -12.91 -12.88
N THR A 284 3.76 -12.31 -13.66
CA THR A 284 3.43 -11.66 -14.93
C THR A 284 3.70 -12.50 -16.17
N GLN A 285 4.35 -13.66 -15.99
CA GLN A 285 4.85 -14.51 -17.06
C GLN A 285 3.72 -15.16 -17.86
N LEU A 286 2.71 -15.69 -17.17
CA LEU A 286 1.51 -16.28 -17.74
C LEU A 286 0.29 -15.60 -17.12
N VAL A 287 -0.44 -14.86 -17.94
CA VAL A 287 -1.62 -14.10 -17.52
C VAL A 287 -2.79 -14.48 -18.41
N TYR A 288 -3.94 -14.70 -17.79
CA TYR A 288 -5.21 -14.90 -18.47
C TYR A 288 -6.02 -13.62 -18.43
N THR A 289 -6.57 -13.19 -19.57
CA THR A 289 -7.54 -12.11 -19.65
C THR A 289 -8.83 -12.65 -20.23
N GLY A 290 -9.97 -12.20 -19.75
CA GLY A 290 -11.23 -12.73 -20.24
C GLY A 290 -12.44 -11.91 -19.87
N ARG A 291 -13.61 -12.39 -20.28
CA ARG A 291 -14.91 -11.78 -20.02
C ARG A 291 -15.90 -12.84 -19.53
N SER A 292 -16.73 -12.45 -18.58
CA SER A 292 -17.79 -13.30 -18.08
C SER A 292 -19.06 -12.50 -17.76
N SER A 293 -20.14 -13.22 -17.56
CA SER A 293 -21.40 -12.69 -17.03
C SER A 293 -21.70 -13.17 -15.59
N LEU A 294 -20.69 -13.70 -14.90
CA LEU A 294 -20.79 -14.22 -13.53
C LEU A 294 -20.55 -13.09 -12.51
N CYS A 295 -21.56 -12.80 -11.69
CA CYS A 295 -21.46 -11.71 -10.70
C CYS A 295 -20.47 -12.04 -9.58
N ALA A 296 -20.30 -13.33 -9.26
CA ALA A 296 -19.51 -13.84 -8.14
C ALA A 296 -17.97 -13.70 -8.29
N LEU A 297 -17.45 -13.33 -9.46
CA LEU A 297 -16.01 -13.15 -9.65
C LEU A 297 -15.50 -11.86 -8.99
N GLY A 298 -14.48 -11.95 -8.13
CA GLY A 298 -13.85 -10.82 -7.46
C GLY A 298 -12.33 -10.99 -7.36
N ALA A 299 -11.61 -9.89 -7.16
CA ALA A 299 -10.16 -9.94 -7.02
C ALA A 299 -9.74 -10.61 -5.69
N GLY A 300 -8.72 -11.46 -5.73
CA GLY A 300 -8.30 -12.27 -4.58
C GLY A 300 -9.06 -13.59 -4.42
N ALA A 301 -10.01 -13.90 -5.33
CA ALA A 301 -10.72 -15.17 -5.35
C ALA A 301 -10.11 -16.17 -6.34
N LYS A 302 -10.29 -17.47 -6.07
CA LYS A 302 -9.89 -18.56 -6.95
C LYS A 302 -11.10 -19.25 -7.60
N SER A 303 -10.95 -19.62 -8.86
CA SER A 303 -11.91 -20.50 -9.55
C SER A 303 -11.20 -21.47 -10.47
N THR A 304 -11.78 -22.66 -10.65
CA THR A 304 -11.40 -23.59 -11.71
C THR A 304 -12.32 -23.37 -12.90
N LEU A 305 -11.76 -22.99 -14.06
CA LEU A 305 -12.48 -22.85 -15.32
C LEU A 305 -12.48 -24.19 -16.06
N GLU A 306 -13.66 -24.71 -16.37
CA GLU A 306 -13.89 -25.99 -17.05
C GLU A 306 -14.69 -25.82 -18.35
N GLY A 307 -14.78 -26.87 -19.15
CA GLY A 307 -15.65 -26.89 -20.34
C GLY A 307 -15.12 -26.14 -21.57
N HIS A 308 -13.88 -25.63 -21.52
CA HIS A 308 -13.24 -25.05 -22.71
C HIS A 308 -12.90 -26.15 -23.73
N PRO A 309 -13.18 -25.98 -25.03
CA PRO A 309 -13.07 -27.05 -26.03
C PRO A 309 -11.65 -27.61 -26.24
N ILE A 310 -10.62 -26.84 -25.88
CA ILE A 310 -9.20 -27.17 -26.09
C ILE A 310 -8.48 -27.41 -24.75
N VAL A 311 -8.97 -26.84 -23.66
CA VAL A 311 -8.27 -26.81 -22.36
C VAL A 311 -9.17 -27.46 -21.34
N GLU A 312 -8.70 -28.54 -20.71
CA GLU A 312 -9.52 -29.35 -19.80
C GLU A 312 -9.98 -28.55 -18.58
N ALA A 313 -9.02 -27.96 -17.85
CA ALA A 313 -9.29 -27.11 -16.70
C ALA A 313 -8.19 -26.06 -16.52
N LEU A 314 -8.56 -24.88 -16.00
CA LEU A 314 -7.61 -23.84 -15.59
C LEU A 314 -7.89 -23.39 -14.16
N ASP A 315 -6.93 -23.56 -13.27
CA ASP A 315 -6.99 -22.96 -11.93
C ASP A 315 -6.54 -21.50 -12.01
N LEU A 316 -7.46 -20.59 -11.71
CA LEU A 316 -7.29 -19.15 -11.86
C LEU A 316 -7.34 -18.46 -10.50
N LEU A 317 -6.37 -17.57 -10.25
CA LEU A 317 -6.46 -16.53 -9.24
C LEU A 317 -6.79 -15.22 -9.96
N PHE A 318 -7.95 -14.63 -9.68
CA PHE A 318 -8.34 -13.34 -10.24
C PHE A 318 -7.56 -12.23 -9.55
N VAL A 319 -6.67 -11.56 -10.29
CA VAL A 319 -5.84 -10.46 -9.76
C VAL A 319 -6.51 -9.10 -9.97
N GLU A 320 -7.45 -9.01 -10.91
CA GLU A 320 -8.24 -7.81 -11.20
C GLU A 320 -9.57 -8.20 -11.86
N VAL A 321 -10.66 -7.53 -11.48
CA VAL A 321 -11.97 -7.67 -12.10
C VAL A 321 -12.60 -6.29 -12.26
N GLU A 322 -13.06 -5.99 -13.47
CA GLU A 322 -13.82 -4.78 -13.82
C GLU A 322 -15.26 -5.15 -14.12
N HIS A 323 -16.21 -4.50 -13.46
CA HIS A 323 -17.64 -4.77 -13.53
C HIS A 323 -18.35 -3.67 -14.30
N ASP A 324 -19.24 -4.02 -15.22
CA ASP A 324 -20.14 -3.07 -15.88
C ASP A 324 -21.56 -3.64 -15.92
N VAL A 325 -22.51 -2.83 -15.45
CA VAL A 325 -23.92 -3.19 -15.35
C VAL A 325 -24.78 -2.03 -15.81
N VAL A 326 -25.78 -2.36 -16.63
CA VAL A 326 -26.87 -1.46 -16.99
C VAL A 326 -28.20 -2.14 -16.66
N GLN A 327 -29.05 -1.44 -15.91
CA GLN A 327 -30.39 -1.85 -15.53
C GLN A 327 -31.43 -0.90 -16.10
N ALA A 328 -32.53 -1.47 -16.57
CA ALA A 328 -33.64 -0.69 -17.13
C ALA A 328 -34.28 0.19 -16.05
N ALA A 329 -34.46 1.47 -16.39
CA ALA A 329 -35.14 2.47 -15.59
C ALA A 329 -36.61 2.08 -15.34
N GLY A 330 -36.97 1.89 -14.06
CA GLY A 330 -38.30 1.59 -13.54
C GLY A 330 -39.45 1.63 -14.56
N GLY A 331 -39.87 0.46 -15.05
CA GLY A 331 -41.15 0.26 -15.74
C GLY A 331 -41.33 0.91 -17.12
N THR A 332 -40.33 1.61 -17.67
CA THR A 332 -40.42 2.11 -19.05
C THR A 332 -40.16 0.97 -20.04
N GLN A 333 -41.23 0.23 -20.36
CA GLN A 333 -41.30 -0.69 -21.49
C GLN A 333 -41.06 0.10 -22.79
N GLY A 334 -39.81 0.28 -23.19
CA GLY A 334 -39.50 1.02 -24.42
C GLY A 334 -38.04 1.38 -24.66
N SER A 335 -37.13 1.24 -23.69
CA SER A 335 -35.69 1.31 -23.97
C SER A 335 -35.15 -0.10 -24.22
N ASP A 336 -34.46 -0.27 -25.35
CA ASP A 336 -33.87 -1.55 -25.83
C ASP A 336 -32.61 -1.94 -25.03
N GLU A 337 -32.34 -1.27 -23.90
CA GLU A 337 -31.27 -1.61 -22.96
C GLU A 337 -31.70 -2.81 -22.11
N ARG A 338 -31.53 -4.01 -22.66
CA ARG A 338 -31.68 -5.26 -21.90
C ARG A 338 -30.73 -5.21 -20.70
N GLN A 339 -31.25 -5.56 -19.52
CA GLN A 339 -30.44 -5.75 -18.31
C GLN A 339 -29.23 -6.62 -18.65
N ARG A 340 -28.04 -6.07 -18.46
CA ARG A 340 -26.79 -6.73 -18.86
C ARG A 340 -25.74 -6.53 -17.78
N TYR A 341 -25.18 -7.63 -17.31
CA TYR A 341 -23.96 -7.66 -16.52
C TYR A 341 -22.86 -8.30 -17.36
N VAL A 342 -21.72 -7.62 -17.43
CA VAL A 342 -20.48 -8.19 -17.96
C VAL A 342 -19.35 -7.75 -17.05
N ASN A 343 -18.41 -8.64 -16.79
CA ASN A 343 -17.11 -8.27 -16.26
C ASN A 343 -15.99 -8.58 -17.25
N LYS A 344 -14.88 -7.87 -17.06
CA LYS A 344 -13.57 -8.19 -17.63
C LYS A 344 -12.67 -8.59 -16.48
N PHE A 345 -11.86 -9.62 -16.65
CA PHE A 345 -10.96 -10.06 -15.60
C PHE A 345 -9.54 -10.24 -16.11
N ARG A 346 -8.59 -10.11 -15.19
CA ARG A 346 -7.21 -10.55 -15.33
C ARG A 346 -6.92 -11.57 -14.24
N ALA A 347 -6.38 -12.71 -14.62
CA ALA A 347 -6.06 -13.81 -13.71
C ALA A 347 -4.66 -14.37 -13.98
N ILE A 348 -4.12 -15.10 -13.00
CA ILE A 348 -2.87 -15.85 -13.11
C ILE A 348 -3.11 -17.30 -12.67
N PRO A 349 -2.20 -18.26 -12.93
CA PRO A 349 -2.37 -19.62 -12.43
C PRO A 349 -2.50 -19.64 -10.90
N GLY A 350 -3.50 -20.33 -10.37
CA GLY A 350 -3.88 -20.28 -8.95
C GLY A 350 -2.83 -20.77 -7.94
N GLN A 351 -1.79 -21.47 -8.41
CA GLN A 351 -0.64 -21.92 -7.61
C GLN A 351 0.52 -20.91 -7.61
N THR A 352 0.48 -19.89 -8.47
CA THR A 352 1.53 -18.87 -8.54
C THR A 352 1.40 -17.93 -7.34
N THR A 353 2.49 -17.75 -6.60
CA THR A 353 2.55 -16.73 -5.55
C THR A 353 2.46 -15.35 -6.18
N TYR A 354 1.39 -14.61 -5.87
CA TYR A 354 1.26 -13.23 -6.31
C TYR A 354 2.05 -12.31 -5.37
N ARG A 355 3.03 -11.58 -5.94
CA ARG A 355 3.65 -10.43 -5.28
C ARG A 355 3.12 -9.16 -5.94
N PRO A 356 2.77 -8.13 -5.16
CA PRO A 356 2.22 -6.91 -5.73
C PRO A 356 3.29 -6.16 -6.54
N PRO A 357 2.90 -5.48 -7.62
CA PRO A 357 3.83 -4.62 -8.34
C PRO A 357 4.22 -3.41 -7.47
N ARG A 358 5.50 -3.02 -7.50
CA ARG A 358 5.99 -1.81 -6.80
C ARG A 358 5.58 -0.50 -7.50
N VAL A 359 4.30 -0.13 -7.40
CA VAL A 359 3.75 1.09 -8.03
C VAL A 359 3.67 2.27 -7.09
N THR A 360 3.68 2.04 -5.77
CA THR A 360 3.60 3.11 -4.79
C THR A 360 4.92 3.88 -4.74
N PRO A 361 4.94 5.21 -4.95
CA PRO A 361 6.16 5.99 -4.94
C PRO A 361 6.91 5.85 -3.61
N THR A 362 8.20 5.53 -3.68
CA THR A 362 9.05 5.54 -2.47
C THR A 362 9.44 6.98 -2.15
N PRO A 363 9.19 7.48 -0.92
CA PRO A 363 9.56 8.83 -0.54
C PRO A 363 11.08 9.00 -0.56
N ARG A 364 11.54 10.21 -0.93
CA ARG A 364 12.96 10.55 -0.98
C ARG A 364 13.22 11.93 -0.41
N ILE A 365 14.26 12.05 0.42
CA ILE A 365 14.77 13.32 0.92
C ILE A 365 16.07 13.63 0.17
N SER A 366 15.99 14.49 -0.85
CA SER A 366 17.14 14.80 -1.73
C SER A 366 18.14 15.80 -1.11
N GLY A 367 17.77 16.43 0.00
CA GLY A 367 18.59 17.43 0.70
C GLY A 367 18.94 17.01 2.12
N VAL A 368 19.00 18.01 3.01
CA VAL A 368 19.15 17.79 4.45
C VAL A 368 17.90 18.23 5.19
N VAL A 369 17.65 17.61 6.33
CA VAL A 369 16.66 18.09 7.30
C VAL A 369 17.37 18.51 8.58
N THR A 370 16.70 19.33 9.38
CA THR A 370 17.19 19.71 10.70
C THR A 370 16.79 18.67 11.74
N GLY A 371 17.74 18.32 12.61
CA GLY A 371 17.48 17.62 13.85
C GLY A 371 18.24 18.22 15.02
N ILE A 372 17.86 17.80 16.21
CA ILE A 372 18.47 18.24 17.47
C ILE A 372 19.06 17.03 18.16
N VAL A 373 20.34 17.12 18.54
CA VAL A 373 21.00 16.05 19.30
C VAL A 373 20.27 15.84 20.62
N ASP A 374 19.87 14.59 20.88
CA ASP A 374 19.16 14.20 22.08
C ASP A 374 20.13 13.78 23.19
N ALA A 375 19.72 13.90 24.45
CA ALA A 375 20.53 13.46 25.59
C ALA A 375 20.62 11.93 25.67
N GLY A 376 19.65 11.21 25.11
CA GLY A 376 19.52 9.76 25.16
C GLY A 376 18.84 9.24 26.43
N PRO A 377 18.77 7.90 26.59
CA PRO A 377 18.15 7.26 27.75
C PRO A 377 18.79 7.71 29.07
N GLY A 378 17.98 8.10 30.05
CA GLY A 378 18.43 8.57 31.37
C GLY A 378 18.36 10.09 31.57
N GLY A 379 18.34 10.89 30.48
CA GLY A 379 18.04 12.33 30.47
C GLY A 379 18.96 13.25 31.32
N GLY A 380 19.01 14.55 30.98
CA GLY A 380 19.48 15.59 31.89
C GLY A 380 20.99 15.72 32.16
N GLY A 381 21.85 14.95 31.47
CA GLY A 381 23.31 15.11 31.53
C GLY A 381 23.84 16.30 30.72
N LYS A 382 25.06 16.77 31.02
CA LYS A 382 25.76 17.80 30.22
C LYS A 382 26.24 17.28 28.86
N ASP A 383 26.33 15.97 28.72
CA ASP A 383 26.90 15.29 27.56
C ASP A 383 25.85 14.41 26.89
N ALA A 384 25.93 14.27 25.56
CA ALA A 384 25.04 13.40 24.81
C ALA A 384 25.49 11.94 25.01
N HIS A 385 24.54 11.04 25.20
CA HIS A 385 24.83 9.62 25.16
C HIS A 385 25.28 9.22 23.74
N ILE A 386 26.54 8.79 23.63
CA ILE A 386 27.11 8.21 22.41
C ILE A 386 27.35 6.72 22.63
N ASP A 387 27.12 5.91 21.61
CA ASP A 387 27.42 4.48 21.69
C ASP A 387 28.89 4.16 21.36
N ASP A 388 29.26 2.88 21.43
CA ASP A 388 30.63 2.39 21.15
C ASP A 388 31.13 2.71 19.72
N GLN A 389 30.23 3.18 18.84
CA GLN A 389 30.56 3.59 17.47
C GLN A 389 30.54 5.12 17.29
N GLY A 390 30.39 5.89 18.37
CA GLY A 390 30.37 7.36 18.36
C GLY A 390 29.13 7.94 17.68
N ARG A 391 28.00 7.23 17.69
CA ARG A 391 26.74 7.66 17.07
C ARG A 391 25.84 8.37 18.09
N TYR A 392 24.95 9.22 17.58
CA TYR A 392 24.09 10.08 18.40
C TYR A 392 22.62 9.71 18.26
N MET A 393 21.84 9.90 19.32
CA MET A 393 20.39 9.98 19.19
C MET A 393 20.00 11.38 18.73
N VAL A 394 19.02 11.46 17.83
CA VAL A 394 18.62 12.72 17.22
C VAL A 394 17.11 12.83 17.21
N ARG A 395 16.59 13.95 17.71
CA ARG A 395 15.19 14.31 17.54
C ARG A 395 15.02 15.01 16.20
N PHE A 396 14.34 14.37 15.27
CA PHE A 396 14.02 14.92 13.96
C PHE A 396 12.92 15.97 14.10
N LEU A 397 13.11 17.17 13.53
CA LEU A 397 12.13 18.24 13.68
C LEU A 397 10.85 18.04 12.86
N PHE A 398 10.89 17.16 11.86
CA PHE A 398 9.71 16.82 11.07
C PHE A 398 8.81 15.78 11.75
N ASP A 399 9.31 15.09 12.79
CA ASP A 399 8.63 13.92 13.35
C ASP A 399 7.38 14.37 14.11
N THR A 400 6.21 13.98 13.60
CA THR A 400 4.91 14.28 14.20
C THR A 400 4.44 13.17 15.15
N GLY A 401 5.27 12.16 15.42
CA GLY A 401 4.96 11.09 16.35
C GLY A 401 4.69 11.59 17.78
N PRO A 402 4.06 10.76 18.63
CA PRO A 402 3.75 11.12 20.00
C PRO A 402 5.02 11.44 20.81
N ALA A 403 4.96 12.52 21.59
CA ALA A 403 6.09 12.96 22.43
C ALA A 403 6.43 11.94 23.53
N GLY A 404 7.72 11.87 23.90
CA GLY A 404 8.21 11.06 25.02
C GLY A 404 8.72 9.67 24.66
N GLY A 405 8.65 9.27 23.38
CA GLY A 405 9.29 8.04 22.87
C GLY A 405 10.80 8.17 22.66
N VAL A 406 11.45 7.07 22.28
CA VAL A 406 12.85 7.07 21.83
C VAL A 406 12.93 7.84 20.50
N PRO A 407 13.70 8.94 20.41
CA PRO A 407 13.59 9.89 19.30
C PRO A 407 14.15 9.37 17.97
N SER A 408 15.10 8.43 18.02
CA SER A 408 15.67 7.78 16.85
C SER A 408 16.45 6.52 17.23
N ARG A 409 16.91 5.78 16.22
CA ARG A 409 18.07 4.90 16.39
C ARG A 409 19.36 5.72 16.49
N PRO A 410 20.49 5.15 16.93
CA PRO A 410 21.78 5.83 16.82
C PRO A 410 22.10 6.20 15.35
N VAL A 411 22.37 7.48 15.13
CA VAL A 411 22.66 8.10 13.83
C VAL A 411 24.16 8.41 13.76
N ARG A 412 24.79 7.94 12.67
CA ARG A 412 26.23 8.15 12.44
C ARG A 412 26.49 9.61 12.10
N MET A 413 27.58 10.16 12.63
CA MET A 413 28.07 11.49 12.30
C MET A 413 29.23 11.42 11.30
N LEU A 414 29.15 12.23 10.25
CA LEU A 414 30.25 12.44 9.32
C LEU A 414 31.40 13.15 10.04
N GLN A 415 32.61 12.62 9.85
CA GLN A 415 33.84 13.18 10.40
C GLN A 415 34.70 13.71 9.25
N ASN A 416 35.37 14.84 9.46
CA ASN A 416 36.26 15.44 8.46
C ASN A 416 37.45 14.52 8.13
N HIS A 417 37.90 13.72 9.10
CA HIS A 417 38.97 12.75 8.93
C HIS A 417 38.73 11.51 9.80
N ALA A 418 38.86 10.33 9.23
CA ALA A 418 38.72 9.05 9.93
C ALA A 418 39.53 7.94 9.25
N GLY A 419 40.00 6.98 10.05
CA GLY A 419 40.68 5.76 9.61
C GLY A 419 40.55 4.66 10.66
N ALA A 420 41.34 3.58 10.56
CA ALA A 420 41.15 2.36 11.35
C ALA A 420 41.18 2.57 12.88
N ASN A 421 41.94 3.55 13.38
CA ASN A 421 42.01 3.94 14.80
C ASN A 421 42.53 5.38 14.97
N TYR A 422 42.26 6.25 14.01
CA TYR A 422 42.69 7.65 14.04
C TYR A 422 41.65 8.52 13.34
N GLY A 423 41.66 9.82 13.62
CA GLY A 423 40.73 10.75 13.01
C GLY A 423 40.45 11.97 13.88
N THR A 424 39.43 12.71 13.48
CA THR A 424 38.86 13.82 14.25
C THR A 424 37.47 13.42 14.72
N HIS A 425 37.16 13.64 16.00
CA HIS A 425 35.80 13.55 16.52
C HIS A 425 35.56 14.72 17.46
N PHE A 426 34.63 15.61 17.11
CA PHE A 426 34.22 16.71 17.97
C PHE A 426 32.85 16.38 18.58
N PRO A 427 32.77 15.98 19.86
CA PRO A 427 31.52 15.50 20.40
C PRO A 427 30.43 16.57 20.41
N LEU A 428 29.28 16.24 19.84
CA LEU A 428 28.09 17.09 19.91
C LEU A 428 27.44 16.98 21.29
N LYS A 429 26.82 18.08 21.73
CA LYS A 429 26.11 18.16 23.01
C LYS A 429 24.59 18.10 22.80
N PRO A 430 23.82 17.68 23.82
CA PRO A 430 22.36 17.73 23.73
C PRO A 430 21.89 19.15 23.42
N GLY A 431 20.88 19.28 22.57
CA GLY A 431 20.39 20.58 22.10
C GLY A 431 21.17 21.18 20.93
N THR A 432 22.28 20.57 20.48
CA THR A 432 23.00 21.02 19.29
C THR A 432 22.16 20.78 18.04
N GLU A 433 22.00 21.81 17.23
CA GLU A 433 21.34 21.71 15.93
C GLU A 433 22.27 21.05 14.90
N VAL A 434 21.74 20.05 14.20
CA VAL A 434 22.46 19.29 13.19
C VAL A 434 21.67 19.20 11.89
N LEU A 435 22.40 19.14 10.78
CA LEU A 435 21.87 18.83 9.47
C LEU A 435 22.01 17.32 9.23
N ILE A 436 20.93 16.69 8.79
CA ILE A 436 20.85 15.25 8.56
C ILE A 436 20.64 15.00 7.07
N GLY A 437 21.58 14.27 6.46
CA GLY A 437 21.46 13.74 5.11
C GLY A 437 20.98 12.29 5.13
N PHE A 438 20.54 11.81 3.98
CA PHE A 438 19.93 10.48 3.83
C PHE A 438 20.66 9.69 2.74
N VAL A 439 21.15 8.49 3.06
CA VAL A 439 21.89 7.66 2.11
C VAL A 439 20.98 7.30 0.93
N ASN A 440 21.38 7.63 -0.30
CA ASN A 440 20.55 7.50 -1.51
C ASN A 440 19.20 8.24 -1.42
N GLY A 441 19.08 9.23 -0.54
CA GLY A 441 17.82 9.93 -0.26
C GLY A 441 16.78 9.09 0.49
N ASP A 442 17.13 7.90 0.99
CA ASP A 442 16.23 7.01 1.73
C ASP A 442 15.96 7.56 3.15
N PRO A 443 14.71 7.95 3.48
CA PRO A 443 14.34 8.46 4.80
C PRO A 443 14.73 7.53 5.96
N ASP A 444 14.83 6.22 5.73
CA ASP A 444 15.19 5.23 6.76
C ASP A 444 16.70 5.20 7.07
N ARG A 445 17.51 5.92 6.26
CA ARG A 445 18.98 5.91 6.32
C ARG A 445 19.59 7.28 6.66
N PRO A 446 19.25 7.91 7.80
CA PRO A 446 19.84 9.17 8.22
C PRO A 446 21.33 9.06 8.60
N LEU A 447 22.04 10.16 8.36
CA LEU A 447 23.43 10.45 8.73
C LEU A 447 23.53 11.93 9.12
N ILE A 448 24.15 12.26 10.25
CA ILE A 448 24.49 13.65 10.59
C ILE A 448 25.62 14.12 9.67
N VAL A 449 25.37 15.16 8.89
CA VAL A 449 26.34 15.74 7.95
C VAL A 449 27.20 16.81 8.65
N GLY A 450 26.64 17.51 9.63
CA GLY A 450 27.38 18.49 10.43
C GLY A 450 26.48 19.24 11.40
N ALA A 451 27.10 19.97 12.33
CA ALA A 451 26.41 20.90 13.21
C ALA A 451 26.21 22.25 12.52
N ALA A 452 25.04 22.85 12.71
CA ALA A 452 24.69 24.16 12.14
C ALA A 452 24.59 25.20 13.26
N PRO A 453 25.47 26.22 13.29
CA PRO A 453 25.35 27.31 14.24
C PRO A 453 24.05 28.10 14.06
N ASN A 454 23.46 28.53 15.17
CA ASN A 454 22.26 29.37 15.20
C ASN A 454 22.39 30.43 16.31
N PRO A 455 21.45 31.38 16.46
CA PRO A 455 21.55 32.41 17.51
C PRO A 455 21.65 31.89 18.95
N LEU A 456 21.14 30.67 19.24
CA LEU A 456 21.27 30.04 20.56
C LEU A 456 22.62 29.33 20.75
N THR A 457 23.24 28.89 19.65
CA THR A 457 24.54 28.20 19.60
C THR A 457 25.43 28.86 18.55
N PRO A 458 25.93 30.09 18.82
CA PRO A 458 26.59 30.90 17.81
C PRO A 458 27.94 30.32 17.41
N SER A 459 28.33 30.61 16.17
CA SER A 459 29.67 30.30 15.67
C SER A 459 30.75 30.95 16.55
N PRO A 460 31.87 30.26 16.86
CA PRO A 460 33.00 30.84 17.57
C PRO A 460 33.73 31.94 16.78
N VAL A 461 33.45 32.04 15.47
CA VAL A 461 33.93 33.07 14.56
C VAL A 461 32.74 33.86 14.01
N ASN A 462 32.78 35.18 14.17
CA ASN A 462 31.75 36.12 13.71
C ASN A 462 32.41 37.39 13.16
N SER A 463 31.63 38.45 12.95
CA SER A 463 32.12 39.72 12.37
C SER A 463 33.25 40.37 13.18
N ALA A 464 33.34 40.13 14.49
CA ALA A 464 34.37 40.70 15.35
C ALA A 464 35.74 40.03 15.21
N ASN A 465 35.80 38.78 14.70
CA ASN A 465 37.03 37.99 14.60
C ASN A 465 37.11 37.20 13.27
N ARG A 466 36.64 37.83 12.18
CA ARG A 466 36.46 37.20 10.85
C ARG A 466 37.73 36.68 10.17
N THR A 467 38.93 37.05 10.64
CA THR A 467 40.23 36.58 10.11
C THR A 467 40.83 35.42 10.92
N THR A 468 40.13 34.96 11.96
CA THR A 468 40.58 33.86 12.82
C THR A 468 40.00 32.52 12.38
N HIS A 469 40.84 31.51 12.21
CA HIS A 469 40.45 30.11 12.13
C HIS A 469 40.51 29.51 13.54
N ARG A 470 39.37 29.16 14.13
CA ARG A 470 39.27 28.82 15.56
C ARG A 470 38.64 27.46 15.80
N ILE A 471 39.25 26.68 16.68
CA ILE A 471 38.64 25.55 17.38
C ILE A 471 38.45 25.96 18.85
N LYS A 472 37.20 25.97 19.32
CA LYS A 472 36.85 26.28 20.72
C LYS A 472 36.07 25.12 21.33
N THR A 473 36.60 24.53 22.40
CA THR A 473 35.87 23.50 23.16
C THR A 473 34.92 24.13 24.17
N GLN A 474 33.90 23.37 24.59
CA GLN A 474 32.96 23.83 25.63
C GLN A 474 33.66 24.13 26.96
N GLY A 475 34.76 23.42 27.26
CA GLY A 475 35.59 23.64 28.45
C GLY A 475 36.45 24.92 28.38
N GLY A 476 36.40 25.67 27.27
CA GLY A 476 37.11 26.94 27.11
C GLY A 476 38.51 26.82 26.50
N ILE A 477 38.94 25.64 26.05
CA ILE A 477 40.21 25.47 25.34
C ILE A 477 40.05 26.03 23.92
N ILE A 478 40.96 26.91 23.52
CA ILE A 478 40.95 27.60 22.23
C ILE A 478 42.26 27.31 21.50
N PHE A 479 42.14 26.95 20.22
CA PHE A 479 43.25 26.88 19.27
C PHE A 479 42.93 27.81 18.09
N ASP A 480 43.79 28.81 17.87
CA ASP A 480 43.60 29.84 16.85
C ASP A 480 44.76 29.83 15.86
N LEU A 481 44.42 29.97 14.58
CA LEU A 481 45.33 30.38 13.52
C LEU A 481 44.79 31.71 12.98
N VAL A 482 45.61 32.76 13.01
CA VAL A 482 45.20 34.11 12.59
C VAL A 482 45.92 34.42 11.29
N ASP A 483 45.14 34.74 10.26
CA ASP A 483 45.68 35.32 9.04
C ASP A 483 45.78 36.84 9.26
N ASP A 484 46.99 37.33 9.49
CA ASP A 484 47.30 38.77 9.64
C ASP A 484 47.23 39.53 8.31
#